data_AF-A0A0F9HPL8-F1
#
_entry.id   AF-A0A0F9HPL8-F1
#
_cell.length_a   1.000
_cell.length_b   1.000
_cell.length_c   1.000
_cell.angle_alpha   90.00
_cell.angle_beta   90.00
_cell.angle_gamma   90.00
#
_symmetry.space_group_name_H-M   'P 1'
#
loop_
_entity.id
_entity.type
_entity.pdbx_description
1 polymer ?
#
loop_
_entity_poly.entity_id
_entity_poly.type
_entity_poly.pdbx_seq_one_letter_code
_entity_poly.pdbx_strand_id
1 'polypeptide(L)' 'MPRNVLYPEGAEQLNVVVPKPVKDTLRVVALRQRQSMSQIVSVVLEDYLRRRGELPAREEAAV' A
#
# COMPACT_ATOMS: atom_id res chain seq x y z
N MET A 1 15.78 -15.03 4.81
CA MET A 1 14.65 -14.15 5.20
C MET A 1 14.74 -12.91 4.32
N PRO A 2 13.83 -12.67 3.36
CA PRO A 2 13.93 -11.46 2.56
C PRO A 2 13.56 -10.26 3.46
N ARG A 3 14.39 -9.21 3.41
CA ARG A 3 14.21 -7.99 4.18
C ARG A 3 12.85 -7.39 3.82
N ASN A 4 12.05 -7.06 4.83
CA ASN A 4 10.92 -6.13 4.68
C ASN A 4 11.51 -4.76 4.29
N VAL A 5 11.85 -4.58 3.02
CA VAL A 5 12.31 -3.31 2.50
C VAL A 5 11.06 -2.45 2.35
N LEU A 6 10.86 -1.57 3.34
CA LEU A 6 9.72 -0.65 3.35
C LEU A 6 9.80 0.39 2.21
N TYR A 7 10.99 0.58 1.64
CA TYR A 7 11.31 1.49 0.53
C TYR A 7 12.47 0.92 -0.29
N PRO A 8 12.22 0.11 -1.35
CA PRO A 8 13.30 -0.25 -2.26
C PRO A 8 13.76 1.03 -2.95
N GLU A 9 15.08 1.22 -3.08
CA GLU A 9 15.61 2.34 -3.85
C GLU A 9 15.00 2.31 -5.25
N GLY A 10 14.41 3.43 -5.69
CA GLY A 10 13.65 3.53 -6.94
C GLY A 10 12.11 3.50 -6.81
N ALA A 11 11.54 3.30 -5.62
CA ALA A 11 10.10 3.38 -5.43
C ALA A 11 9.58 4.84 -5.43
N GLU A 12 8.60 5.13 -6.29
CA GLU A 12 7.89 6.42 -6.28
C GLU A 12 7.10 6.61 -4.97
N GLN A 13 7.11 7.83 -4.43
CA GLN A 13 6.39 8.16 -3.20
C GLN A 13 5.13 8.97 -3.51
N LEU A 14 3.99 8.52 -2.95
CA LEU A 14 2.73 9.24 -3.03
C LEU A 14 2.34 9.75 -1.63
N ASN A 15 2.24 11.07 -1.48
CA ASN A 15 1.69 11.68 -0.26
C ASN A 15 0.16 11.69 -0.34
N VAL A 16 -0.49 10.97 0.59
CA VAL A 16 -1.95 10.85 0.63
C VAL A 16 -2.52 11.63 1.80
N VAL A 17 -3.44 12.55 1.50
CA VAL A 17 -4.22 13.28 2.51
C VAL A 17 -5.60 12.63 2.64
N VAL A 18 -5.92 12.19 3.86
CA VAL A 18 -7.22 11.59 4.19
C VAL A 18 -7.80 12.23 5.46
N PRO A 19 -9.13 12.19 5.63
CA PRO A 19 -9.75 12.60 6.90
C PRO A 19 -9.15 11.85 8.09
N LYS A 20 -8.98 12.55 9.22
CA LYS A 20 -8.42 11.98 10.45
C LYS A 20 -9.08 10.65 10.89
N PRO A 21 -10.41 10.50 10.88
CA PRO A 21 -11.05 9.24 11.27
C PRO A 21 -10.65 8.04 10.39
N VAL A 22 -10.42 8.29 9.10
CA VAL A 22 -9.97 7.27 8.15
C VAL A 22 -8.53 6.87 8.47
N LYS A 23 -7.65 7.84 8.70
CA LYS A 23 -6.25 7.61 9.08
C LYS A 23 -6.14 6.79 10.37
N ASP A 24 -6.94 7.12 11.38
CA ASP A 24 -6.94 6.43 12.66
C ASP A 24 -7.44 4.98 12.52
N THR A 25 -8.47 4.77 11.69
CA THR A 25 -8.98 3.42 11.39
C THR A 25 -7.92 2.57 10.68
N LEU A 26 -7.27 3.11 9.65
CA LEU A 26 -6.18 2.43 8.94
C LEU A 26 -5.04 2.06 9.89
N ARG A 27 -4.73 2.93 10.86
CA ARG A 27 -3.70 2.67 11.89
C ARG A 27 -4.07 1.49 12.79
N VAL A 28 -5.33 1.39 13.22
CA VAL A 28 -5.82 0.26 14.01
C VAL A 28 -5.74 -1.04 13.21
N VAL A 29 -6.11 -1.02 11.93
CA VAL A 29 -6.04 -2.19 11.05
C VAL A 29 -4.59 -2.64 10.83
N ALA A 30 -3.69 -1.71 10.54
CA ALA A 30 -2.26 -1.99 10.36
C ALA A 30 -1.65 -2.66 11.60
N LEU A 31 -1.97 -2.16 12.79
CA LEU A 31 -1.54 -2.76 14.06
C LEU A 31 -2.07 -4.18 14.24
N ARG A 32 -3.36 -4.41 13.98
CA ARG A 32 -3.98 -5.75 14.10
C ARG A 32 -3.38 -6.76 13.13
N GLN A 33 -3.04 -6.34 11.92
CA GLN A 33 -2.51 -7.21 10.88
C GLN A 33 -0.98 -7.34 10.91
N ARG A 34 -0.29 -6.64 11.83
CA ARG A 34 1.18 -6.56 11.89
C ARG A 34 1.81 -6.13 10.56
N GLN A 35 1.15 -5.21 9.86
CA GLN A 35 1.58 -4.67 8.58
C GLN A 35 1.86 -3.17 8.69
N SER A 36 2.63 -2.62 7.74
CA SER A 36 2.83 -1.18 7.66
C SER A 36 1.57 -0.49 7.11
N MET A 37 1.42 0.80 7.40
CA MET A 37 0.35 1.61 6.82
C MET A 37 0.36 1.56 5.28
N SER A 38 1.55 1.66 4.67
CA SER A 38 1.71 1.60 3.23
C SER A 38 1.23 0.27 2.66
N GLN A 39 1.54 -0.86 3.32
CA GLN A 39 1.05 -2.18 2.90
C GLN A 39 -0.48 -2.27 2.93
N ILE A 40 -1.12 -1.76 4.00
CA ILE A 40 -2.59 -1.72 4.07
C ILE A 40 -3.17 -0.87 2.94
N VAL A 41 -2.61 0.31 2.69
CA VAL A 41 -3.06 1.19 1.59
C VAL A 41 -2.89 0.50 0.24
N SER A 42 -1.75 -0.16 -0.01
CA SER A 42 -1.52 -0.93 -1.24
C SER A 42 -2.58 -2.02 -1.44
N VAL A 43 -2.90 -2.80 -0.40
CA VAL A 43 -3.93 -3.85 -0.47
C VAL A 43 -5.31 -3.26 -0.79
N VAL A 44 -5.67 -2.13 -0.18
CA VAL A 44 -6.95 -1.45 -0.44
C VAL A 44 -7.03 -0.95 -1.88
N LEU A 45 -5.96 -0.33 -2.38
CA LEU A 45 -5.90 0.16 -3.76
C LEU A 45 -5.93 -1.00 -4.77
N GLU A 46 -5.22 -2.08 -4.50
CA GLU A 46 -5.21 -3.27 -5.35
C GLU A 46 -6.60 -3.91 -5.45
N ASP A 47 -7.30 -4.07 -4.33
CA ASP A 47 -8.68 -4.57 -4.32
C ASP A 47 -9.64 -3.64 -5.06
N TYR A 48 -9.51 -2.32 -4.87
CA TYR A 48 -10.31 -1.32 -5.57
C TYR A 48 -10.13 -1.40 -7.09
N LEU A 49 -8.89 -1.40 -7.57
CA LEU A 49 -8.57 -1.47 -8.99
C LEU A 49 -8.98 -2.81 -9.62
N ARG A 50 -8.77 -3.92 -8.88
CA ARG A 50 -9.20 -5.25 -9.32
C ARG A 50 -10.70 -5.32 -9.56
N ARG A 51 -11.52 -4.78 -8.65
CA ARG A 51 -12.99 -4.77 -8.80
C ARG A 51 -13.47 -3.95 -9.99
N ARG A 52 -12.67 -2.99 -10.45
CA ARG A 52 -12.96 -2.15 -11.62
C ARG A 52 -12.39 -2.69 -12.93
N GLY A 53 -11.60 -3.77 -12.88
CA GLY A 53 -10.85 -4.26 -14.05
C GLY A 53 -9.72 -3.30 -14.47
N GLU A 54 -9.29 -2.41 -13.59
CA GLU A 54 -8.28 -1.37 -13.83
C GLU A 54 -6.93 -1.72 -13.15
N LEU A 55 -6.78 -2.96 -12.66
CA LEU A 55 -5.52 -3.38 -12.04
C LEU A 55 -4.41 -3.41 -13.10
N PRO A 56 -3.37 -2.58 -12.98
CA PRO A 56 -2.32 -2.52 -14.00
C PRO A 56 -1.59 -3.86 -14.09
N ALA A 57 -1.14 -4.20 -15.31
CA ALA A 57 -0.17 -5.27 -15.47
C ALA A 57 1.09 -4.91 -14.67
N ARG A 58 1.68 -5.91 -14.00
CA ARG A 58 2.90 -5.70 -13.24
C ARG A 58 4.00 -5.29 -14.22
N GLU A 59 4.41 -4.03 -14.21
CA GLU A 59 5.67 -3.65 -14.84
C GLU A 59 6.78 -4.35 -14.05
N GLU A 60 7.52 -5.24 -14.71
CA GLU A 60 8.76 -5.77 -14.15
C GLU A 60 9.68 -4.58 -13.95
N ALA A 61 9.92 -4.22 -12.69
CA ALA A 61 10.84 -3.14 -12.35
C ALA A 61 12.16 -3.42 -13.06
N ALA A 62 12.50 -2.58 -14.04
CA ALA A 62 13.78 -2.63 -14.71
C ALA A 62 14.86 -2.43 -13.64
N VAL A 63 15.58 -3.52 -13.35
CA VAL A 63 16.73 -3.55 -12.45
C VAL A 63 17.92 -2.88 -13.14
#